data_AF-A0A317NIE1-F1
#
_entry.id   AF-A0A317NIE1-F1
#
_cell.length_a   1.000
_cell.length_b   1.000
_cell.length_c   1.000
_cell.angle_alpha   90.00
_cell.angle_beta   90.00
_cell.angle_gamma   90.00
#
_symmetry.space_group_name_H-M   'P 1'
#
loop_
_entity.id
_entity.type
_entity.pdbx_description
1 polymer ?
#
loop_
_entity_poly.entity_id
_entity_poly.type
_entity_poly.pdbx_seq_one_letter_code
_entity_poly.pdbx_strand_id
1 'polypeptide(L)'
;MAPVIVTPTEIRTAATVFKNAHGLASAKIRAMAANLQQYGGCAGSDKPGRDWSASFDPAAKDAMTAAAAWVSGLAQMHDLLEATATNHANANQLSVIGGADTDLAFGAGSLAWMQPITLPALFGGSSEAPSWWDKIAEYTQGEVWPSGNPENLRNVATQWSFYGDELLPYHSFQAARDAISGQQTPEVQQILDQITILENQGKTLTAQFKILAKSCADYALAIENTRKEILTLLGEFAAVFVIGEVVSWGLASYSFGLTAAGGTAALAARAAVVGSRIATLCRNLATTAQMTGLPVVAASGAFARSVAELSPLLAAQAGLATAEATGAINPLTLDDLRLLSRTRPYLRVTTTRPVQEAAPKVTVNGQEFYLSATDPTVLIPVSGKYADPAIRQLPMDARNEYYLGANGMKYPVNSTPVMGHEAGHEFWRLREEALRQNMTWAEFRDYVNNPSFYRIEDAPGNSRHIYEAPR
;
A
#
# COMPACT_ATOMS: atom_id res chain seq x y z
N MET A 1 -8.39 -17.88 38.68
CA MET A 1 -8.44 -17.57 37.24
C MET A 1 -9.91 -17.57 36.86
N ALA A 2 -10.46 -16.46 36.36
CA ALA A 2 -11.85 -16.43 35.89
C ALA A 2 -11.99 -17.36 34.67
N PRO A 3 -13.14 -18.04 34.48
CA PRO A 3 -13.33 -18.91 33.33
C PRO A 3 -13.22 -18.09 32.03
N VAL A 4 -12.47 -18.61 31.05
CA VAL A 4 -12.42 -18.02 29.71
C VAL A 4 -13.71 -18.36 28.99
N ILE A 5 -14.51 -17.34 28.67
CA ILE A 5 -15.77 -17.50 27.93
C ILE A 5 -15.65 -16.62 26.69
N VAL A 6 -15.41 -17.28 25.56
CA VAL A 6 -15.26 -16.62 24.26
C VAL A 6 -16.20 -17.25 23.25
N THR A 7 -16.93 -16.41 22.53
CA THR A 7 -17.75 -16.77 21.38
C THR A 7 -17.00 -16.40 20.10
N PRO A 8 -16.36 -17.35 19.40
CA PRO A 8 -15.62 -17.06 18.16
C PRO A 8 -16.44 -16.29 17.11
N THR A 9 -17.74 -16.55 17.02
CA THR A 9 -18.66 -15.87 16.09
C THR A 9 -18.81 -14.38 16.39
N GLU A 10 -18.80 -13.97 17.66
CA GLU A 10 -18.88 -12.55 18.03
C GLU A 10 -17.57 -11.84 17.68
N ILE A 11 -16.42 -12.48 17.89
CA ILE A 11 -15.11 -11.93 17.46
C ILE A 11 -15.05 -11.78 15.93
N ARG A 12 -15.56 -12.75 15.16
CA ARG A 12 -15.68 -12.62 13.68
C ARG A 12 -16.66 -11.52 13.25
N THR A 13 -17.70 -11.28 14.05
CA THR A 13 -18.61 -10.15 13.82
C THR A 13 -17.87 -8.82 13.97
N ALA A 14 -17.02 -8.69 15.00
CA ALA A 14 -16.12 -7.54 15.14
C ALA A 14 -15.15 -7.42 13.96
N ALA A 15 -14.53 -8.52 13.52
CA ALA A 15 -13.63 -8.53 12.35
C ALA A 15 -14.34 -8.02 11.08
N THR A 16 -15.60 -8.42 10.87
CA THR A 16 -16.42 -8.00 9.72
C THR A 16 -16.64 -6.49 9.69
N VAL A 17 -16.77 -5.84 10.85
CA VAL A 17 -16.86 -4.36 10.92
C VAL A 17 -15.61 -3.72 10.31
N PHE A 18 -14.42 -4.21 10.67
CA PHE A 18 -13.15 -3.71 10.13
C PHE A 18 -12.97 -4.02 8.64
N LYS A 19 -13.41 -5.19 8.18
CA LYS A 19 -13.42 -5.53 6.75
C LYS A 19 -14.28 -4.58 5.93
N ASN A 20 -15.47 -4.26 6.41
CA ASN A 20 -16.38 -3.34 5.72
C ASN A 20 -15.82 -1.92 5.69
N ALA A 21 -15.29 -1.45 6.83
CA ALA A 21 -14.63 -0.15 6.91
C ALA A 21 -13.42 -0.07 5.99
N HIS A 22 -12.57 -1.11 5.94
CA HIS A 22 -11.42 -1.23 5.05
C HIS A 22 -11.83 -1.09 3.58
N GLY A 23 -12.80 -1.87 3.12
CA GLY A 23 -13.23 -1.86 1.73
C GLY A 23 -13.78 -0.50 1.29
N LEU A 24 -14.64 0.09 2.12
CA LEU A 24 -15.28 1.38 1.83
C LEU A 24 -14.29 2.55 1.92
N ALA A 25 -13.50 2.64 2.99
CA ALA A 25 -12.47 3.68 3.13
C ALA A 25 -11.43 3.61 2.01
N SER A 26 -10.98 2.39 1.66
CA SER A 26 -10.05 2.18 0.56
C SER A 26 -10.58 2.72 -0.77
N ALA A 27 -11.86 2.47 -1.06
CA ALA A 27 -12.50 2.95 -2.27
C ALA A 27 -12.59 4.49 -2.29
N LYS A 28 -12.97 5.11 -1.16
CA LYS A 28 -13.07 6.57 -1.05
C LYS A 28 -11.71 7.27 -1.21
N ILE A 29 -10.66 6.76 -0.56
CA ILE A 29 -9.30 7.33 -0.69
C ILE A 29 -8.78 7.22 -2.13
N ARG A 30 -9.04 6.09 -2.82
CA ARG A 30 -8.67 5.95 -4.25
C ARG A 30 -9.44 6.91 -5.14
N ALA A 31 -10.73 7.10 -4.90
CA ALA A 31 -11.55 8.03 -5.66
C ALA A 31 -11.11 9.49 -5.43
N MET A 32 -10.79 9.85 -4.18
CA MET A 32 -10.19 11.15 -3.86
C MET A 32 -8.91 11.39 -4.64
N ALA A 33 -7.98 10.42 -4.61
CA ALA A 33 -6.72 10.54 -5.32
C ALA A 33 -6.95 10.69 -6.83
N ALA A 34 -7.84 9.90 -7.43
CA ALA A 34 -8.19 10.00 -8.85
C ALA A 34 -8.72 11.38 -9.23
N ASN A 35 -9.62 11.97 -8.41
CA ASN A 35 -10.13 13.31 -8.64
C ASN A 35 -9.07 14.40 -8.45
N LEU A 36 -8.09 14.19 -7.58
CA LEU A 36 -7.00 15.14 -7.34
C LEU A 36 -5.91 15.09 -8.42
N GLN A 37 -5.75 13.97 -9.15
CA GLN A 37 -4.73 13.82 -10.20
C GLN A 37 -4.79 14.89 -11.29
N GLN A 38 -5.97 15.46 -11.56
CA GLN A 38 -6.16 16.40 -12.66
C GLN A 38 -5.79 17.86 -12.32
N TYR A 39 -5.44 18.17 -11.07
CA TYR A 39 -5.21 19.55 -10.62
C TYR A 39 -3.74 19.88 -10.34
N GLY A 40 -2.79 19.08 -10.83
CA GLY A 40 -1.37 19.39 -10.72
C GLY A 40 -1.01 20.76 -11.33
N GLY A 41 -0.06 21.46 -10.71
CA GLY A 41 0.40 22.77 -11.20
C GLY A 41 -0.65 23.88 -11.17
N CYS A 42 -1.49 23.94 -10.13
CA CYS A 42 -2.48 25.02 -9.99
C CYS A 42 -2.09 26.11 -8.98
N ALA A 43 -1.02 25.95 -8.21
CA ALA A 43 -0.57 26.95 -7.24
C ALA A 43 0.17 28.13 -7.89
N GLY A 44 0.63 27.99 -9.13
CA GLY A 44 1.39 29.01 -9.84
C GLY A 44 2.90 28.77 -9.80
N SER A 45 3.60 29.41 -10.73
CA SER A 45 5.07 29.36 -10.88
C SER A 45 5.76 30.60 -10.28
N ASP A 46 4.99 31.54 -9.75
CA ASP A 46 5.46 32.73 -9.05
C ASP A 46 5.93 32.44 -7.62
N LYS A 47 6.57 33.44 -6.99
CA LYS A 47 7.11 33.31 -5.63
C LYS A 47 6.02 32.93 -4.60
N PRO A 48 4.85 33.60 -4.54
CA PRO A 48 3.75 33.17 -3.67
C PRO A 48 3.37 31.70 -3.85
N GLY A 49 3.25 31.23 -5.11
CA GLY A 49 2.93 29.84 -5.44
C GLY A 49 3.96 28.87 -4.86
N ARG A 50 5.25 29.14 -5.07
CA ARG A 50 6.36 28.37 -4.47
C ARG A 50 6.30 28.34 -2.94
N ASP A 51 6.14 29.50 -2.32
CA ASP A 51 6.21 29.63 -0.86
C ASP A 51 5.05 28.87 -0.18
N TRP A 52 3.84 28.94 -0.73
CA TRP A 52 2.68 28.20 -0.21
C TRP A 52 2.82 26.69 -0.48
N SER A 53 3.17 26.29 -1.70
CA SER A 53 3.28 24.88 -2.08
C SER A 53 4.41 24.16 -1.35
N ALA A 54 5.46 24.87 -0.93
CA ALA A 54 6.53 24.32 -0.10
C ALA A 54 6.04 23.74 1.24
N SER A 55 4.92 24.25 1.76
CA SER A 55 4.27 23.68 2.95
C SER A 55 3.16 22.69 2.57
N PHE A 56 2.39 22.98 1.50
CA PHE A 56 1.23 22.19 1.13
C PHE A 56 1.58 20.82 0.53
N ASP A 57 2.47 20.77 -0.47
CA ASP A 57 2.74 19.55 -1.22
C ASP A 57 3.32 18.41 -0.33
N PRO A 58 4.27 18.67 0.60
CA PRO A 58 4.71 17.67 1.56
C PRO A 58 3.57 17.18 2.48
N ALA A 59 2.73 18.08 2.97
CA ALA A 59 1.62 17.70 3.85
C ALA A 59 0.55 16.89 3.13
N ALA A 60 0.28 17.17 1.84
CA ALA A 60 -0.61 16.35 1.02
C ALA A 60 -0.05 14.93 0.83
N LYS A 61 1.27 14.78 0.70
CA LYS A 61 1.93 13.46 0.67
C LYS A 61 1.81 12.74 2.02
N ASP A 62 2.03 13.45 3.12
CA ASP A 62 1.88 12.89 4.47
C ASP A 62 0.44 12.45 4.73
N ALA A 63 -0.54 13.22 4.25
CA ALA A 63 -1.96 12.89 4.33
C ALA A 63 -2.27 11.55 3.64
N MET A 64 -1.75 11.32 2.43
CA MET A 64 -1.93 10.06 1.70
C MET A 64 -1.19 8.89 2.36
N THR A 65 -0.07 9.16 3.02
CA THR A 65 0.67 8.16 3.81
C THR A 65 -0.13 7.75 5.05
N ALA A 66 -0.67 8.72 5.80
CA ALA A 66 -1.52 8.46 6.96
C ALA A 66 -2.82 7.75 6.57
N ALA A 67 -3.44 8.12 5.45
CA ALA A 67 -4.64 7.46 4.93
C ALA A 67 -4.37 5.98 4.62
N ALA A 68 -3.25 5.67 3.95
CA ALA A 68 -2.85 4.30 3.66
C ALA A 68 -2.52 3.50 4.92
N ALA A 69 -1.85 4.12 5.91
CA ALA A 69 -1.56 3.50 7.21
C ALA A 69 -2.84 3.18 7.98
N TRP A 70 -3.80 4.11 8.02
CA TRP A 70 -5.09 3.90 8.69
C TRP A 70 -5.88 2.76 8.04
N VAL A 71 -6.03 2.77 6.71
CA VAL A 71 -6.68 1.66 5.98
C VAL A 71 -5.98 0.33 6.23
N SER A 72 -4.64 0.31 6.23
CA SER A 72 -3.88 -0.92 6.52
C SER A 72 -4.05 -1.35 7.98
N GLY A 73 -4.23 -0.42 8.91
CA GLY A 73 -4.56 -0.71 10.30
C GLY A 73 -5.93 -1.39 10.44
N LEU A 74 -6.93 -0.99 9.64
CA LEU A 74 -8.22 -1.67 9.58
C LEU A 74 -8.06 -3.12 9.09
N ALA A 75 -7.24 -3.34 8.06
CA ALA A 75 -6.92 -4.68 7.57
C ALA A 75 -6.23 -5.53 8.65
N GLN A 76 -5.22 -4.96 9.32
CA GLN A 76 -4.47 -5.65 10.37
C GLN A 76 -5.36 -6.00 11.57
N MET A 77 -6.28 -5.11 11.95
CA MET A 77 -7.23 -5.37 13.03
C MET A 77 -8.20 -6.50 12.68
N HIS A 78 -8.72 -6.52 11.44
CA HIS A 78 -9.50 -7.65 10.94
C HIS A 78 -8.72 -8.96 11.07
N ASP A 79 -7.48 -9.00 10.57
CA ASP A 79 -6.66 -10.22 10.55
C ASP A 79 -6.34 -10.73 11.97
N LEU A 80 -6.05 -9.83 12.92
CA LEU A 80 -5.82 -10.19 14.33
C LEU A 80 -7.07 -10.76 14.99
N LEU A 81 -8.24 -10.16 14.72
CA LEU A 81 -9.52 -10.65 15.25
C LEU A 81 -9.92 -12.00 14.65
N GLU A 82 -9.71 -12.21 13.35
CA GLU A 82 -9.93 -13.51 12.71
C GLU A 82 -9.00 -14.60 13.28
N ALA A 83 -7.74 -14.26 13.52
CA ALA A 83 -6.80 -15.18 14.17
C ALA A 83 -7.24 -15.50 15.61
N THR A 84 -7.68 -14.49 16.36
CA THR A 84 -8.17 -14.64 17.74
C THR A 84 -9.40 -15.56 17.75
N ALA A 85 -10.38 -15.31 16.89
CA ALA A 85 -11.58 -16.13 16.76
C ALA A 85 -11.22 -17.58 16.39
N THR A 86 -10.27 -17.76 15.48
CA THR A 86 -9.80 -19.08 15.04
C THR A 86 -9.13 -19.85 16.17
N ASN A 87 -8.27 -19.19 16.95
CA ASN A 87 -7.62 -19.79 18.11
C ASN A 87 -8.64 -20.26 19.15
N HIS A 88 -9.64 -19.43 19.48
CA HIS A 88 -10.68 -19.83 20.42
C HIS A 88 -11.58 -20.93 19.87
N ALA A 89 -11.90 -20.93 18.57
CA ALA A 89 -12.66 -22.02 17.94
C ALA A 89 -11.89 -23.34 18.02
N ASN A 90 -10.59 -23.31 17.73
CA ASN A 90 -9.71 -24.49 17.79
C ASN A 90 -9.53 -24.99 19.21
N ALA A 91 -9.32 -24.09 20.18
CA ALA A 91 -9.23 -24.44 21.60
C ALA A 91 -10.53 -25.09 22.10
N ASN A 92 -11.69 -24.56 21.72
CA ASN A 92 -12.99 -25.14 22.07
C ASN A 92 -13.14 -26.56 21.49
N GLN A 93 -12.77 -26.76 20.22
CA GLN A 93 -12.86 -28.06 19.56
C GLN A 93 -11.94 -29.11 20.21
N LEU A 94 -10.69 -28.74 20.52
CA LEU A 94 -9.71 -29.62 21.14
C LEU A 94 -10.00 -29.91 22.63
N SER A 95 -10.85 -29.11 23.27
CA SER A 95 -11.25 -29.31 24.67
C SER A 95 -12.39 -30.33 24.83
N VAL A 96 -13.00 -30.78 23.73
CA VAL A 96 -14.05 -31.82 23.75
C VAL A 96 -13.40 -33.20 23.87
N ILE A 97 -13.85 -34.01 24.86
CA ILE A 97 -13.38 -35.40 25.02
C ILE A 97 -13.79 -36.20 23.77
N GLY A 98 -12.79 -36.69 23.02
CA GLY A 98 -12.99 -37.39 21.74
C GLY A 98 -13.14 -36.47 20.52
N GLY A 99 -12.89 -35.16 20.67
CA GLY A 99 -12.84 -34.21 19.56
C GLY A 99 -11.78 -34.61 18.54
N ALA A 100 -12.17 -34.65 17.26
CA ALA A 100 -11.24 -34.96 16.18
C ALA A 100 -10.34 -33.75 15.89
N ASP A 101 -9.04 -33.98 15.87
CA ASP A 101 -7.98 -33.05 15.43
C ASP A 101 -8.07 -32.65 13.95
N THR A 102 -9.02 -33.23 13.21
CA THR A 102 -9.24 -33.03 11.77
C THR A 102 -10.17 -31.87 11.42
N ASP A 103 -10.88 -31.29 12.39
CA ASP A 103 -11.89 -30.23 12.20
C ASP A 103 -11.45 -28.84 12.73
N LEU A 104 -10.13 -28.55 12.74
CA LEU A 104 -9.64 -27.24 13.15
C LEU A 104 -10.07 -26.15 12.14
N ALA A 105 -10.60 -25.05 12.67
CA ALA A 105 -10.89 -23.85 11.92
C ALA A 105 -9.60 -23.21 11.39
N PHE A 106 -9.67 -22.71 10.16
CA PHE A 106 -8.66 -21.84 9.55
C PHE A 106 -9.19 -20.41 9.54
N GLY A 107 -8.30 -19.45 9.76
CA GLY A 107 -8.65 -18.04 9.71
C GLY A 107 -9.04 -17.61 8.30
N ALA A 108 -9.87 -16.56 8.20
CA ALA A 108 -10.12 -15.92 6.91
C ALA A 108 -8.81 -15.38 6.31
N GLY A 109 -8.73 -15.33 4.98
CA GLY A 109 -7.59 -14.75 4.28
C GLY A 109 -7.37 -13.27 4.65
N SER A 110 -6.11 -12.83 4.58
CA SER A 110 -5.73 -11.44 4.88
C SER A 110 -6.32 -10.43 3.91
N LEU A 111 -6.68 -9.26 4.44
CA LEU A 111 -7.09 -8.13 3.61
C LEU A 111 -5.88 -7.44 2.96
N ALA A 112 -6.12 -6.86 1.78
CA ALA A 112 -5.06 -6.19 1.03
C ALA A 112 -4.58 -4.91 1.73
N TRP A 113 -3.27 -4.74 1.81
CA TRP A 113 -2.64 -3.53 2.33
C TRP A 113 -2.76 -2.38 1.32
N MET A 114 -3.03 -1.17 1.81
CA MET A 114 -3.07 0.02 0.97
C MET A 114 -1.67 0.62 0.87
N GLN A 115 -1.20 0.82 -0.36
CA GLN A 115 0.01 1.61 -0.62
C GLN A 115 -0.36 3.11 -0.68
N PRO A 116 0.50 4.01 -0.17
CA PRO A 116 0.31 5.45 -0.34
C PRO A 116 0.20 5.82 -1.82
N ILE A 117 -0.80 6.62 -2.17
CA ILE A 117 -1.01 7.10 -3.54
C ILE A 117 -0.30 8.44 -3.69
N THR A 118 0.53 8.58 -4.72
CA THR A 118 1.23 9.84 -5.01
C THR A 118 0.29 10.80 -5.74
N LEU A 119 0.13 12.00 -5.20
CA LEU A 119 -0.60 13.10 -5.84
C LEU A 119 0.37 13.97 -6.64
N PRO A 120 -0.11 14.62 -7.73
CA PRO A 120 0.71 15.62 -8.42
C PRO A 120 0.97 16.81 -7.51
N ALA A 121 2.15 17.41 -7.62
CA ALA A 121 2.45 18.65 -6.93
C ALA A 121 1.50 19.76 -7.42
N LEU A 122 0.98 20.57 -6.50
CA LEU A 122 0.22 21.76 -6.88
C LEU A 122 1.15 22.87 -7.33
N PHE A 123 2.42 22.87 -6.91
CA PHE A 123 3.41 23.82 -7.42
C PHE A 123 3.50 23.81 -8.94
N GLY A 124 3.62 25.00 -9.53
CA GLY A 124 3.81 25.17 -10.95
C GLY A 124 2.52 25.55 -11.67
N GLY A 125 2.57 25.41 -13.00
CA GLY A 125 1.60 25.98 -13.92
C GLY A 125 1.60 27.51 -13.93
N SER A 126 0.97 28.08 -14.94
CA SER A 126 0.85 29.52 -15.10
C SER A 126 -0.47 29.83 -15.77
N SER A 127 -1.33 30.58 -15.10
CA SER A 127 -2.32 31.38 -15.81
C SER A 127 -1.56 32.39 -16.66
N GLU A 128 -1.91 32.51 -17.94
CA GLU A 128 -1.32 33.54 -18.79
C GLU A 128 -1.47 34.91 -18.13
N ALA A 129 -0.37 35.67 -18.13
CA ALA A 129 -0.45 37.06 -17.71
C ALA A 129 -1.39 37.80 -18.67
N PRO A 130 -2.19 38.75 -18.17
CA PRO A 130 -3.00 39.59 -19.04
C PRO A 130 -2.13 40.27 -20.11
N SER A 131 -2.67 40.47 -21.32
CA SER A 131 -1.91 41.04 -22.45
C SER A 131 -1.36 42.46 -22.22
N TRP A 132 -1.83 43.16 -21.18
CA TRP A 132 -1.29 44.46 -20.77
C TRP A 132 -0.12 44.35 -19.78
N TRP A 133 0.15 43.18 -19.20
CA TRP A 133 1.17 42.99 -18.16
C TRP A 133 2.56 43.44 -18.61
N ASP A 134 2.96 43.07 -19.83
CA ASP A 134 4.27 43.45 -20.39
C ASP A 134 4.49 44.97 -20.45
N LYS A 135 3.41 45.76 -20.51
CA LYS A 135 3.48 47.23 -20.55
C LYS A 135 3.84 47.84 -19.20
N ILE A 136 3.61 47.13 -18.11
CA ILE A 136 3.88 47.62 -16.75
C ILE A 136 4.99 46.83 -16.04
N ALA A 137 5.37 45.67 -16.56
CA ALA A 137 6.30 44.73 -15.91
C ALA A 137 7.66 45.35 -15.59
N GLU A 138 8.15 46.30 -16.40
CA GLU A 138 9.41 47.01 -16.11
C GLU A 138 9.33 47.87 -14.83
N TYR A 139 8.13 48.26 -14.41
CA TYR A 139 7.87 49.09 -13.22
C TYR A 139 7.50 48.27 -11.98
N THR A 140 7.25 46.96 -12.10
CA THR A 140 6.83 46.10 -10.97
C THR A 140 8.00 45.61 -10.12
N GLN A 141 9.19 46.21 -10.24
CA GLN A 141 10.37 45.89 -9.42
C GLN A 141 10.77 44.40 -9.49
N GLY A 142 10.52 43.74 -10.63
CA GLY A 142 10.81 42.32 -10.82
C GLY A 142 9.72 41.37 -10.32
N GLU A 143 8.63 41.88 -9.74
CA GLU A 143 7.46 41.06 -9.40
C GLU A 143 6.76 40.59 -10.68
N VAL A 144 6.26 39.35 -10.63
CA VAL A 144 5.54 38.70 -11.74
C VAL A 144 4.04 38.67 -11.46
N TRP A 145 3.25 38.50 -12.51
CA TRP A 145 1.81 38.31 -12.37
C TRP A 145 1.52 37.11 -11.44
N PRO A 146 0.65 37.25 -10.42
CA PRO A 146 0.21 36.12 -9.61
C PRO A 146 -0.39 35.05 -10.53
N SER A 147 0.25 33.90 -10.66
CA SER A 147 0.02 32.98 -11.79
C SER A 147 -0.78 31.73 -11.42
N GLY A 148 -1.14 31.54 -10.15
CA GLY A 148 -1.96 30.42 -9.71
C GLY A 148 -3.35 30.36 -10.35
N ASN A 149 -4.01 29.21 -10.28
CA ASN A 149 -5.37 29.02 -10.76
C ASN A 149 -6.34 28.89 -9.57
N PRO A 150 -7.04 29.96 -9.17
CA PRO A 150 -7.95 29.95 -8.03
C PRO A 150 -9.11 28.97 -8.17
N GLU A 151 -9.61 28.76 -9.39
CA GLU A 151 -10.70 27.81 -9.64
C GLU A 151 -10.24 26.38 -9.35
N ASN A 152 -9.09 25.99 -9.90
CA ASN A 152 -8.52 24.66 -9.64
C ASN A 152 -8.13 24.49 -8.17
N LEU A 153 -7.58 25.51 -7.51
CA LEU A 153 -7.31 25.47 -6.07
C LEU A 153 -8.59 25.26 -5.25
N ARG A 154 -9.72 25.89 -5.62
CA ARG A 154 -11.02 25.63 -5.00
C ARG A 154 -11.54 24.23 -5.31
N ASN A 155 -11.32 23.72 -6.51
CA ASN A 155 -11.71 22.35 -6.84
C ASN A 155 -10.93 21.35 -5.99
N VAL A 156 -9.63 21.56 -5.77
CA VAL A 156 -8.82 20.79 -4.83
C VAL A 156 -9.36 20.91 -3.40
N ALA A 157 -9.70 22.13 -2.95
CA ALA A 157 -10.31 22.36 -1.64
C ALA A 157 -11.60 21.54 -1.46
N THR A 158 -12.46 21.55 -2.48
CA THR A 158 -13.70 20.79 -2.51
C THR A 158 -13.45 19.29 -2.38
N GLN A 159 -12.45 18.74 -3.09
CA GLN A 159 -12.15 17.30 -2.98
C GLN A 159 -11.68 16.90 -1.59
N TRP A 160 -10.71 17.63 -1.02
CA TRP A 160 -10.24 17.36 0.35
C TRP A 160 -11.37 17.46 1.37
N SER A 161 -12.21 18.49 1.24
CA SER A 161 -13.35 18.66 2.13
C SER A 161 -14.35 17.52 1.96
N PHE A 162 -14.83 17.27 0.74
CA PHE A 162 -15.83 16.25 0.46
C PHE A 162 -15.41 14.87 0.97
N TYR A 163 -14.18 14.43 0.68
CA TYR A 163 -13.72 13.12 1.13
C TYR A 163 -13.40 13.06 2.64
N GLY A 164 -13.10 14.19 3.27
CA GLY A 164 -13.09 14.29 4.73
C GLY A 164 -14.46 13.92 5.34
N ASP A 165 -15.56 14.35 4.73
CA ASP A 165 -16.91 14.01 5.20
C ASP A 165 -17.32 12.57 4.85
N GLU A 166 -17.00 12.12 3.64
CA GLU A 166 -17.33 10.76 3.17
C GLU A 166 -16.66 9.65 3.99
N LEU A 167 -15.58 9.98 4.71
CA LEU A 167 -14.88 9.03 5.57
C LEU A 167 -15.44 8.97 7.01
N LEU A 168 -16.27 9.94 7.43
CA LEU A 168 -16.82 10.01 8.79
C LEU A 168 -17.55 8.73 9.24
N PRO A 169 -18.33 8.04 8.38
CA PRO A 169 -19.02 6.82 8.80
C PRO A 169 -18.09 5.64 9.11
N TYR A 170 -16.84 5.65 8.66
CA TYR A 170 -15.95 4.47 8.65
C TYR A 170 -14.93 4.45 9.78
N HIS A 171 -15.02 5.37 10.74
CA HIS A 171 -14.18 5.41 11.93
C HIS A 171 -14.99 5.26 13.24
N SER A 172 -16.22 4.73 13.15
CA SER A 172 -17.04 4.34 14.30
C SER A 172 -17.11 2.83 14.38
N PHE A 173 -16.56 2.25 15.45
CA PHE A 173 -16.47 0.80 15.63
C PHE A 173 -17.26 0.32 16.84
N GLN A 174 -18.34 1.04 17.21
CA GLN A 174 -19.17 0.68 18.36
C GLN A 174 -19.68 -0.77 18.28
N ALA A 175 -20.16 -1.22 17.12
CA ALA A 175 -20.60 -2.60 16.94
C ALA A 175 -19.49 -3.62 17.21
N ALA A 176 -18.23 -3.30 16.87
CA ALA A 176 -17.08 -4.15 17.21
C ALA A 176 -16.77 -4.10 18.70
N ARG A 177 -16.86 -2.92 19.35
CA ARG A 177 -16.70 -2.79 20.80
C ARG A 177 -17.72 -3.63 21.56
N ASP A 178 -18.98 -3.57 21.17
CA ASP A 178 -20.06 -4.31 21.81
C ASP A 178 -19.77 -5.82 21.74
N ALA A 179 -19.41 -6.32 20.55
CA ALA A 179 -19.04 -7.71 20.33
C ALA A 179 -17.82 -8.17 21.15
N ILE A 180 -16.80 -7.32 21.31
CA ILE A 180 -15.59 -7.65 22.07
C ILE A 180 -15.80 -7.54 23.58
N SER A 181 -16.59 -6.56 24.04
CA SER A 181 -16.81 -6.31 25.47
C SER A 181 -17.56 -7.44 26.18
N GLY A 182 -18.32 -8.26 25.44
CA GLY A 182 -19.00 -9.43 25.96
C GLY A 182 -18.09 -10.64 26.22
N GLN A 183 -16.84 -10.61 25.73
CA GLN A 183 -15.91 -11.74 25.87
C GLN A 183 -15.21 -11.72 27.23
N GLN A 184 -14.84 -12.90 27.75
CA GLN A 184 -14.03 -13.07 28.96
C GLN A 184 -12.69 -13.71 28.59
N THR A 185 -11.72 -12.88 28.20
CA THR A 185 -10.36 -13.32 27.87
C THR A 185 -9.34 -12.20 28.17
N PRO A 186 -8.08 -12.50 28.51
CA PRO A 186 -7.08 -11.48 28.86
C PRO A 186 -6.85 -10.41 27.78
N GLU A 187 -7.12 -10.74 26.51
CA GLU A 187 -6.86 -9.90 25.34
C GLU A 187 -7.92 -8.80 25.13
N VAL A 188 -9.08 -8.85 25.81
CA VAL A 188 -10.20 -7.93 25.59
C VAL A 188 -9.79 -6.47 25.70
N GLN A 189 -9.08 -6.10 26.78
CA GLN A 189 -8.70 -4.70 26.99
C GLN A 189 -7.74 -4.21 25.90
N GLN A 190 -6.76 -5.04 25.53
CA GLN A 190 -5.82 -4.71 24.47
C GLN A 190 -6.53 -4.49 23.13
N ILE A 191 -7.52 -5.35 22.80
CA ILE A 191 -8.34 -5.19 21.59
C ILE A 191 -9.09 -3.86 21.65
N LEU A 192 -9.80 -3.55 22.75
CA LEU A 192 -10.56 -2.30 22.91
C LEU A 192 -9.67 -1.05 22.83
N ASP A 193 -8.43 -1.12 23.31
CA ASP A 193 -7.45 -0.04 23.20
C ASP A 193 -7.05 0.19 21.73
N GLN A 194 -6.80 -0.88 20.96
CA GLN A 194 -6.49 -0.77 19.53
C GLN A 194 -7.67 -0.23 18.71
N ILE A 195 -8.90 -0.62 19.05
CA ILE A 195 -10.10 -0.03 18.45
C ILE A 195 -10.11 1.48 18.68
N THR A 196 -9.80 1.92 19.91
CA THR A 196 -9.75 3.35 20.26
C THR A 196 -8.70 4.11 19.46
N ILE A 197 -7.51 3.53 19.28
CA ILE A 197 -6.45 4.12 18.47
C ILE A 197 -6.92 4.30 17.02
N LEU A 198 -7.51 3.28 16.41
CA LEU A 198 -8.02 3.34 15.03
C LEU A 198 -9.14 4.37 14.84
N GLU A 199 -10.08 4.49 15.79
CA GLU A 199 -11.14 5.52 15.75
C GLU A 199 -10.54 6.92 15.83
N ASN A 200 -9.60 7.13 16.75
CA ASN A 200 -8.96 8.43 16.94
C ASN A 200 -8.11 8.84 15.73
N GLN A 201 -7.42 7.89 15.10
CA GLN A 201 -6.67 8.16 13.87
C GLN A 201 -7.57 8.45 12.69
N GLY A 202 -8.69 7.73 12.55
CA GLY A 202 -9.69 8.03 11.52
C GLY A 202 -10.27 9.44 11.67
N LYS A 203 -10.63 9.84 12.90
CA LYS A 203 -11.10 11.21 13.21
C LYS A 203 -10.04 12.28 12.94
N THR A 204 -8.79 11.99 13.29
CA THR A 204 -7.66 12.91 13.04
C THR A 204 -7.48 13.10 11.54
N LEU A 205 -7.49 12.02 10.76
CA LEU A 205 -7.35 12.05 9.30
C LEU A 205 -8.42 12.95 8.66
N THR A 206 -9.70 12.73 8.97
CA THR A 206 -10.81 13.50 8.38
C THR A 206 -10.75 14.97 8.78
N ALA A 207 -10.42 15.28 10.04
CA ALA A 207 -10.25 16.64 10.51
C ALA A 207 -9.09 17.37 9.78
N GLN A 208 -7.96 16.71 9.59
CA GLN A 208 -6.81 17.32 8.91
C GLN A 208 -7.02 17.50 7.40
N PHE A 209 -7.85 16.65 6.76
CA PHE A 209 -8.27 16.89 5.37
C PHE A 209 -9.02 18.23 5.22
N LYS A 210 -9.79 18.64 6.23
CA LYS A 210 -10.44 19.96 6.23
C LYS A 210 -9.45 21.12 6.35
N ILE A 211 -8.31 20.93 7.04
CA ILE A 211 -7.26 21.94 7.13
C ILE A 211 -6.57 22.12 5.78
N LEU A 212 -6.24 21.03 5.08
CA LEU A 212 -5.74 21.06 3.70
C LEU A 212 -6.73 21.79 2.78
N ALA A 213 -8.01 21.42 2.85
CA ALA A 213 -9.07 22.06 2.06
C ALA A 213 -9.14 23.57 2.29
N LYS A 214 -9.14 24.00 3.56
CA LYS A 214 -9.18 25.42 3.92
C LYS A 214 -7.97 26.18 3.39
N SER A 215 -6.77 25.61 3.49
CA SER A 215 -5.55 26.24 2.96
C SER A 215 -5.63 26.51 1.46
N CYS A 216 -6.13 25.55 0.68
CA CYS A 216 -6.35 25.73 -0.76
C CYS A 216 -7.36 26.85 -1.05
N ALA A 217 -8.49 26.87 -0.33
CA ALA A 217 -9.53 27.87 -0.52
C ALA A 217 -9.08 29.29 -0.14
N ASP A 218 -8.36 29.42 0.98
CA ASP A 218 -7.82 30.70 1.44
C ASP A 218 -6.75 31.22 0.47
N TYR A 219 -5.89 30.36 -0.06
CA TYR A 219 -4.88 30.76 -1.03
C TYR A 219 -5.51 31.18 -2.38
N ALA A 220 -6.52 30.44 -2.85
CA ALA A 220 -7.30 30.82 -4.02
C ALA A 220 -7.91 32.23 -3.87
N LEU A 221 -8.50 32.51 -2.71
CA LEU A 221 -9.06 33.82 -2.39
C LEU A 221 -7.99 34.92 -2.37
N ALA A 222 -6.81 34.65 -1.80
CA ALA A 222 -5.70 35.59 -1.77
C ALA A 222 -5.24 35.99 -3.18
N ILE A 223 -5.11 35.02 -4.10
CA ILE A 223 -4.77 35.28 -5.50
C ILE A 223 -5.82 36.18 -6.16
N GLU A 224 -7.10 35.86 -6.01
CA GLU A 224 -8.18 36.64 -6.64
C GLU A 224 -8.28 38.06 -6.12
N ASN A 225 -8.20 38.25 -4.80
CA ASN A 225 -8.21 39.58 -4.20
C ASN A 225 -7.04 40.41 -4.71
N THR A 226 -5.84 39.83 -4.75
CA THR A 226 -4.65 40.50 -5.28
C THR A 226 -4.84 40.90 -6.75
N ARG A 227 -5.32 39.99 -7.60
CA ARG A 227 -5.60 40.27 -9.02
C ARG A 227 -6.64 41.37 -9.19
N LYS A 228 -7.71 41.36 -8.39
CA LYS A 228 -8.77 42.37 -8.40
C LYS A 228 -8.25 43.75 -7.98
N GLU A 229 -7.38 43.82 -6.97
CA GLU A 229 -6.76 45.06 -6.54
C GLU A 229 -5.79 45.61 -7.61
N ILE A 230 -5.01 44.74 -8.25
CA ILE A 230 -4.16 45.13 -9.40
C ILE A 230 -5.00 45.73 -10.52
N LEU A 231 -6.11 45.07 -10.90
CA LEU A 231 -7.01 45.57 -11.95
C LEU A 231 -7.65 46.91 -11.57
N THR A 232 -7.99 47.10 -10.28
CA THR A 232 -8.51 48.38 -9.77
C THR A 232 -7.49 49.50 -9.91
N LEU A 233 -6.24 49.28 -9.47
CA LEU A 233 -5.17 50.27 -9.61
C LEU A 233 -4.92 50.67 -11.06
N LEU A 234 -5.04 49.72 -11.98
CA LEU A 234 -4.89 49.97 -13.42
C LEU A 234 -6.06 50.75 -14.00
N GLY A 235 -7.29 50.46 -13.56
CA GLY A 235 -8.48 51.23 -13.92
C GLY A 235 -8.38 52.70 -13.48
N GLU A 236 -7.95 52.94 -12.23
CA GLU A 236 -7.70 54.29 -11.71
C GLU A 236 -6.62 55.02 -12.53
N PHE A 237 -5.53 54.34 -12.87
CA PHE A 237 -4.47 54.91 -13.69
C PHE A 237 -4.96 55.25 -15.11
N ALA A 238 -5.72 54.35 -15.74
CA ALA A 238 -6.27 54.57 -17.09
C ALA A 238 -7.28 55.73 -17.15
N ALA A 239 -8.13 55.88 -16.13
CA ALA A 239 -9.12 56.97 -16.04
C ALA A 239 -8.49 58.37 -16.07
N VAL A 240 -7.24 58.51 -15.62
CA VAL A 240 -6.51 59.79 -15.64
C VAL A 240 -6.10 60.22 -17.07
N PHE A 241 -6.12 59.31 -18.05
CA PHE A 241 -5.71 59.58 -19.42
C PHE A 241 -6.85 59.61 -20.45
N VAL A 242 -8.09 59.26 -20.05
CA VAL A 242 -9.24 59.24 -20.96
C VAL A 242 -10.03 60.55 -20.88
N ILE A 243 -9.82 61.44 -21.85
CA ILE A 243 -10.89 62.33 -22.33
C ILE A 243 -11.78 61.44 -23.22
N GLY A 244 -12.89 60.94 -22.66
CA GLY A 244 -14.01 60.35 -23.40
C GLY A 244 -13.83 58.93 -23.95
N GLU A 245 -14.04 57.91 -23.11
CA GLU A 245 -14.84 56.70 -23.37
C GLU A 245 -14.88 55.82 -22.11
N VAL A 246 -16.04 55.22 -21.84
CA VAL A 246 -16.34 54.48 -20.62
C VAL A 246 -15.53 53.18 -20.59
N VAL A 247 -14.73 52.99 -19.54
CA VAL A 247 -13.96 51.77 -19.27
C VAL A 247 -14.92 50.64 -18.88
N SER A 248 -15.17 49.72 -19.82
CA SER A 248 -15.86 48.46 -19.56
C SER A 248 -14.94 47.52 -18.77
N TRP A 249 -15.38 47.11 -17.58
CA TRP A 249 -14.67 46.18 -16.71
C TRP A 249 -14.83 44.74 -17.23
N GLY A 250 -13.89 44.30 -18.08
CA GLY A 250 -13.77 42.88 -18.39
C GLY A 250 -13.04 42.60 -19.70
N LEU A 251 -11.91 41.89 -19.58
CA LEU A 251 -11.27 41.03 -20.60
C LEU A 251 -10.87 41.63 -21.96
N ALA A 252 -11.22 42.88 -22.27
CA ALA A 252 -10.85 43.53 -23.53
C ALA A 252 -9.43 44.09 -23.45
N SER A 253 -8.60 43.72 -24.43
CA SER A 253 -7.25 44.21 -24.67
C SER A 253 -7.15 45.73 -24.52
N TYR A 254 -6.51 46.20 -23.45
CA TYR A 254 -6.17 47.61 -23.27
C TYR A 254 -5.13 48.01 -24.32
N SER A 255 -5.58 48.65 -25.40
CA SER A 255 -4.68 49.45 -26.23
C SER A 255 -4.37 50.75 -25.48
N PHE A 256 -3.39 50.72 -24.58
CA PHE A 256 -2.67 51.93 -24.22
C PHE A 256 -2.17 52.55 -25.53
N GLY A 257 -2.87 53.59 -25.99
CA GLY A 257 -2.49 54.40 -27.13
C GLY A 257 -1.25 55.21 -26.77
N LEU A 258 -0.09 54.56 -26.72
CA LEU A 258 1.22 55.21 -26.73
C LEU A 258 1.48 55.75 -28.14
N THR A 259 0.68 56.71 -28.60
CA THR A 259 1.05 57.48 -29.80
C THR A 259 1.88 58.67 -29.38
N ALA A 260 3.05 58.74 -30.00
CA ALA A 260 4.10 59.70 -29.73
C ALA A 260 3.65 61.13 -30.05
N ALA A 261 3.51 61.99 -29.02
CA ALA A 261 3.72 63.43 -29.10
C ALA A 261 3.68 64.06 -27.69
N GLY A 262 4.85 64.28 -27.08
CA GLY A 262 5.03 65.21 -25.94
C GLY A 262 4.51 64.76 -24.56
N GLY A 263 5.21 63.86 -23.85
CA GLY A 263 4.84 63.52 -22.46
C GLY A 263 5.65 62.41 -21.77
N THR A 264 6.91 62.17 -22.14
CA THR A 264 7.64 60.93 -21.80
C THR A 264 8.04 60.79 -20.32
N ALA A 265 8.35 61.87 -19.60
CA ALA A 265 8.79 61.77 -18.20
C ALA A 265 7.62 61.63 -17.19
N ALA A 266 6.53 62.38 -17.39
CA ALA A 266 5.40 62.38 -16.46
C ALA A 266 4.61 61.05 -16.51
N LEU A 267 4.48 60.46 -17.70
CA LEU A 267 3.82 59.16 -17.87
C LEU A 267 4.65 58.03 -17.23
N ALA A 268 5.96 58.00 -17.49
CA ALA A 268 6.87 57.03 -16.89
C ALA A 268 6.90 57.15 -15.35
N ALA A 269 6.92 58.38 -14.81
CA ALA A 269 6.86 58.59 -13.36
C ALA A 269 5.56 58.05 -12.74
N ARG A 270 4.41 58.23 -13.39
CA ARG A 270 3.13 57.69 -12.91
C ARG A 270 3.04 56.17 -13.08
N ALA A 271 3.54 55.62 -14.18
CA ALA A 271 3.65 54.18 -14.39
C ALA A 271 4.55 53.53 -13.32
N ALA A 272 5.65 54.19 -12.95
CA ALA A 272 6.51 53.76 -11.85
C ALA A 272 5.78 53.74 -10.49
N VAL A 273 4.94 54.75 -10.20
CA VAL A 273 4.10 54.77 -8.99
C VAL A 273 3.13 53.59 -8.99
N VAL A 274 2.40 53.35 -10.08
CA VAL A 274 1.45 52.23 -10.19
C VAL A 274 2.17 50.88 -10.09
N GLY A 275 3.27 50.71 -10.83
CA GLY A 275 4.12 49.52 -10.78
C GLY A 275 4.64 49.23 -9.38
N SER A 276 5.07 50.26 -8.62
CA SER A 276 5.50 50.10 -7.22
C SER A 276 4.39 49.64 -6.28
N ARG A 277 3.15 50.10 -6.51
CA ARG A 277 1.97 49.65 -5.75
C ARG A 277 1.60 48.21 -6.10
N ILE A 278 1.61 47.86 -7.39
CA ILE A 278 1.41 46.47 -7.84
C ILE A 278 2.47 45.55 -7.26
N ALA A 279 3.74 45.97 -7.24
CA ALA A 279 4.82 45.20 -6.63
C ALA A 279 4.55 44.96 -5.13
N THR A 280 4.04 45.98 -4.43
CA THR A 280 3.64 45.85 -3.03
C THR A 280 2.49 44.87 -2.83
N LEU A 281 1.48 44.87 -3.71
CA LEU A 281 0.41 43.86 -3.69
C LEU A 281 0.94 42.43 -3.90
N CYS A 282 1.88 42.24 -4.84
CA CYS A 282 2.49 40.93 -5.10
C CYS A 282 3.30 40.43 -3.89
N ARG A 283 4.06 41.32 -3.22
CA ARG A 283 4.76 40.98 -1.99
C ARG A 283 3.81 40.64 -0.85
N ASN A 284 2.71 41.38 -0.69
CA ASN A 284 1.68 41.08 0.30
C ASN A 284 1.01 39.73 0.04
N LEU A 285 0.82 39.37 -1.24
CA LEU A 285 0.37 38.03 -1.61
C LEU A 285 1.36 36.96 -1.17
N ALA A 286 2.67 37.15 -1.35
CA ALA A 286 3.67 36.19 -0.87
C ALA A 286 3.58 35.98 0.65
N THR A 287 3.41 37.05 1.42
CA THR A 287 3.18 36.95 2.88
C THR A 287 1.88 36.21 3.20
N THR A 288 0.79 36.53 2.50
CA THR A 288 -0.50 35.83 2.68
C THR A 288 -0.43 34.35 2.30
N ALA A 289 0.30 34.03 1.23
CA ALA A 289 0.56 32.66 0.78
C ALA A 289 1.26 31.85 1.89
N GLN A 290 2.29 32.41 2.53
CA GLN A 290 2.92 31.77 3.69
C GLN A 290 1.92 31.57 4.84
N MET A 291 1.17 32.60 5.22
CA MET A 291 0.20 32.53 6.32
C MET A 291 -0.89 31.48 6.10
N THR A 292 -1.41 31.38 4.88
CA THR A 292 -2.44 30.38 4.52
C THR A 292 -1.87 28.96 4.45
N GLY A 293 -0.56 28.80 4.24
CA GLY A 293 0.14 27.51 4.31
C GLY A 293 0.50 27.05 5.73
N LEU A 294 0.65 27.96 6.71
CA LEU A 294 1.10 27.62 8.07
C LEU A 294 0.26 26.53 8.77
N PRO A 295 -1.10 26.56 8.73
CA PRO A 295 -1.90 25.52 9.38
C PRO A 295 -1.61 24.10 8.85
N VAL A 296 -1.17 24.00 7.60
CA VAL A 296 -0.89 22.73 6.93
C VAL A 296 0.38 22.06 7.48
N VAL A 297 1.32 22.82 8.03
CA VAL A 297 2.50 22.26 8.72
C VAL A 297 2.08 21.50 9.99
N ALA A 298 1.13 22.04 10.75
CA ALA A 298 0.58 21.35 11.92
C ALA A 298 -0.20 20.08 11.50
N ALA A 299 -0.91 20.13 10.37
CA ALA A 299 -1.59 18.97 9.79
C ALA A 299 -0.60 17.86 9.40
N SER A 300 0.50 18.20 8.73
CA SER A 300 1.61 17.27 8.43
C SER A 300 2.12 16.58 9.71
N GLY A 301 2.39 17.36 10.77
CA GLY A 301 2.79 16.80 12.06
C GLY A 301 1.73 15.89 12.71
N ALA A 302 0.44 16.13 12.48
CA ALA A 302 -0.63 15.25 12.93
C ALA A 302 -0.68 13.95 12.10
N PHE A 303 -0.48 14.00 10.79
CA PHE A 303 -0.39 12.80 9.94
C PHE A 303 0.80 11.92 10.34
N ALA A 304 1.98 12.51 10.56
CA ALA A 304 3.16 11.77 10.99
C ALA A 304 2.94 11.07 12.35
N ARG A 305 2.31 11.76 13.32
CA ARG A 305 1.91 11.16 14.60
C ARG A 305 0.92 10.02 14.41
N SER A 306 -0.05 10.19 13.51
CA SER A 306 -1.03 9.15 13.21
C SER A 306 -0.37 7.86 12.71
N VAL A 307 0.60 7.97 11.80
CA VAL A 307 1.40 6.83 11.34
C VAL A 307 2.20 6.20 12.49
N ALA A 308 2.82 7.01 13.34
CA ALA A 308 3.59 6.53 14.49
C ALA A 308 2.70 5.78 15.50
N GLU A 309 1.51 6.29 15.79
CA GLU A 309 0.55 5.67 16.72
C GLU A 309 -0.03 4.36 16.17
N LEU A 310 -0.15 4.23 14.84
CA LEU A 310 -0.57 2.98 14.19
C LEU A 310 0.57 1.97 14.00
N SER A 311 1.83 2.38 14.11
CA SER A 311 2.98 1.52 13.84
C SER A 311 3.01 0.24 14.70
N PRO A 312 2.71 0.26 16.01
CA PRO A 312 2.64 -0.97 16.81
C PRO A 312 1.57 -1.94 16.32
N LEU A 313 0.40 -1.45 15.91
CA LEU A 313 -0.66 -2.28 15.34
C LEU A 313 -0.22 -2.87 14.00
N LEU A 314 0.34 -2.05 13.10
CA LEU A 314 0.80 -2.49 11.78
C LEU A 314 1.97 -3.49 11.87
N ALA A 315 2.76 -3.46 12.93
CA ALA A 315 3.82 -4.42 13.19
C ALA A 315 3.33 -5.68 13.93
N ALA A 316 2.09 -5.68 14.43
CA ALA A 316 1.55 -6.82 15.18
C ALA A 316 1.37 -8.03 14.27
N GLN A 317 1.72 -9.20 14.81
CA GLN A 317 1.60 -10.48 14.11
C GLN A 317 0.59 -11.36 14.83
N ALA A 318 -0.29 -11.99 14.06
CA ALA A 318 -1.23 -12.98 14.58
C ALA A 318 -0.48 -14.29 14.89
N GLY A 319 -0.47 -14.71 16.15
CA GLY A 319 -0.05 -16.06 16.53
C GLY A 319 -1.23 -17.03 16.48
N LEU A 320 -1.09 -18.17 15.79
CA LEU A 320 -2.08 -19.24 15.85
C LEU A 320 -1.71 -20.22 16.98
N ALA A 321 -2.65 -20.49 17.88
CA ALA A 321 -2.50 -21.49 18.92
C ALA A 321 -2.70 -22.88 18.32
N THR A 322 -1.62 -23.48 17.80
CA THR A 322 -1.58 -24.94 17.61
C THR A 322 -1.23 -25.58 18.95
N ALA A 323 -1.91 -26.65 19.32
CA ALA A 323 -1.77 -27.30 20.61
C ALA A 323 -0.32 -27.77 20.86
N GLU A 324 0.46 -26.98 21.58
CA GLU A 324 1.69 -27.43 22.23
C GLU A 324 1.94 -26.59 23.48
N ALA A 325 1.30 -27.03 24.56
CA ALA A 325 1.71 -26.73 25.91
C ALA A 325 3.12 -27.31 26.15
N THR A 326 4.16 -26.49 26.15
CA THR A 326 5.39 -26.64 26.98
C THR A 326 6.36 -25.50 26.72
N GLY A 327 6.21 -24.41 27.47
CA GLY A 327 7.29 -23.50 27.87
C GLY A 327 8.41 -23.20 26.88
N ALA A 328 8.12 -22.50 25.80
CA ALA A 328 9.07 -21.63 25.10
C ALA A 328 8.27 -20.57 24.34
N ILE A 329 8.41 -19.30 24.74
CA ILE A 329 7.90 -18.18 23.96
C ILE A 329 8.77 -18.10 22.70
N ASN A 330 8.19 -18.41 21.55
CA ASN A 330 8.64 -17.85 20.27
C ASN A 330 7.41 -17.28 19.56
N PRO A 331 7.30 -15.96 19.37
CA PRO A 331 6.26 -15.39 18.52
C PRO A 331 6.55 -15.81 17.08
N LEU A 332 5.59 -16.50 16.46
CA LEU A 332 5.67 -16.82 15.03
C LEU A 332 5.54 -15.51 14.24
N THR A 333 6.57 -15.22 13.45
CA THR A 333 6.66 -14.07 12.57
C THR A 333 5.87 -14.25 11.26
N LEU A 334 5.67 -13.18 10.49
CA LEU A 334 5.14 -13.28 9.12
C LEU A 334 5.99 -14.20 8.22
N ASP A 335 7.26 -14.38 8.54
CA ASP A 335 8.13 -15.38 7.90
C ASP A 335 7.89 -16.80 8.42
N ASP A 336 7.39 -16.97 9.65
CA ASP A 336 6.95 -18.26 10.19
C ASP A 336 5.59 -18.72 9.63
N LEU A 337 4.68 -17.78 9.36
CA LEU A 337 3.46 -18.03 8.58
C LEU A 337 3.79 -18.40 7.12
N ARG A 338 4.85 -17.81 6.54
CA ARG A 338 5.41 -18.23 5.25
C ARG A 338 6.13 -19.59 5.33
N LEU A 339 6.72 -19.96 6.46
CA LEU A 339 7.35 -21.27 6.69
C LEU A 339 6.31 -22.38 6.87
N LEU A 340 5.16 -22.14 7.50
CA LEU A 340 4.04 -23.09 7.53
C LEU A 340 3.40 -23.26 6.13
N SER A 341 3.45 -22.22 5.29
CA SER A 341 3.11 -22.32 3.86
C SER A 341 4.21 -22.96 2.98
N ARG A 342 5.36 -23.36 3.58
CA ARG A 342 6.44 -24.15 2.97
C ARG A 342 6.45 -25.60 3.43
N THR A 343 5.72 -25.96 4.48
CA THR A 343 5.53 -27.36 4.84
C THR A 343 4.62 -28.00 3.80
N ARG A 344 5.23 -28.65 2.81
CA ARG A 344 4.49 -29.51 1.87
C ARG A 344 3.66 -30.48 2.71
N PRO A 345 2.34 -30.64 2.45
CA PRO A 345 1.57 -31.66 3.14
C PRO A 345 2.27 -33.01 3.02
N TYR A 346 2.27 -33.80 4.10
CA TYR A 346 2.87 -35.13 4.06
C TYR A 346 2.20 -35.96 2.95
N LEU A 347 3.02 -36.55 2.09
CA LEU A 347 2.54 -37.46 1.06
C LEU A 347 2.20 -38.80 1.69
N ARG A 348 0.93 -39.16 1.62
CA ARG A 348 0.41 -40.44 2.11
C ARG A 348 1.09 -41.58 1.35
N VAL A 349 1.19 -42.74 1.98
CA VAL A 349 1.67 -43.97 1.31
C VAL A 349 0.84 -44.30 0.07
N THR A 350 -0.44 -43.96 0.08
CA THR A 350 -1.34 -44.08 -1.08
C THR A 350 -0.95 -43.18 -2.25
N THR A 351 -0.15 -42.15 -2.02
CA THR A 351 0.36 -41.22 -3.03
C THR A 351 1.77 -41.60 -3.46
N THR A 352 2.67 -41.89 -2.51
CA THR A 352 4.08 -42.15 -2.79
C THR A 352 4.33 -43.51 -3.42
N ARG A 353 3.61 -44.55 -3.00
CA ARG A 353 3.79 -45.91 -3.52
C ARG A 353 3.46 -46.01 -5.02
N PRO A 354 2.32 -45.49 -5.52
CA PRO A 354 2.07 -45.49 -6.96
C PRO A 354 3.14 -44.77 -7.78
N VAL A 355 3.69 -43.66 -7.27
CA VAL A 355 4.77 -42.93 -7.95
C VAL A 355 6.05 -43.77 -8.02
N GLN A 356 6.42 -44.44 -6.92
CA GLN A 356 7.56 -45.35 -6.86
C GLN A 356 7.37 -46.61 -7.73
N GLU A 357 6.15 -47.12 -7.84
CA GLU A 357 5.83 -48.28 -8.69
C GLU A 357 5.88 -47.90 -10.17
N ALA A 358 5.38 -46.72 -10.54
CA ALA A 358 5.35 -46.22 -11.92
C ALA A 358 6.71 -45.69 -12.43
N ALA A 359 7.62 -45.31 -11.53
CA ALA A 359 8.93 -44.77 -11.92
C ALA A 359 9.76 -45.80 -12.71
N PRO A 360 10.38 -45.41 -13.85
CA PRO A 360 11.22 -46.30 -14.64
C PRO A 360 12.41 -46.83 -13.84
N LYS A 361 12.69 -48.14 -13.97
CA LYS A 361 13.75 -48.83 -13.23
C LYS A 361 14.67 -49.61 -14.16
N VAL A 362 15.92 -49.77 -13.73
CA VAL A 362 16.91 -50.66 -14.35
C VAL A 362 17.67 -51.42 -13.27
N THR A 363 18.07 -52.65 -13.57
CA THR A 363 18.91 -53.47 -12.68
C THR A 363 20.35 -53.42 -13.14
N VAL A 364 21.26 -53.03 -12.26
CA VAL A 364 22.71 -53.01 -12.49
C VAL A 364 23.38 -53.82 -11.39
N ASN A 365 24.16 -54.84 -11.76
CA ASN A 365 24.87 -55.73 -10.84
C ASN A 365 23.99 -56.31 -9.73
N GLY A 366 22.73 -56.67 -10.06
CA GLY A 366 21.78 -57.25 -9.12
C GLY A 366 21.07 -56.25 -8.19
N GLN A 367 21.35 -54.95 -8.30
CA GLN A 367 20.65 -53.89 -7.57
C GLN A 367 19.72 -53.10 -8.50
N GLU A 368 18.51 -52.79 -8.04
CA GLU A 368 17.56 -51.92 -8.75
C GLU A 368 17.84 -50.43 -8.52
N PHE A 369 17.73 -49.67 -9.60
CA PHE A 369 17.86 -48.22 -9.64
C PHE A 369 16.66 -47.58 -10.33
N TYR A 370 16.16 -46.48 -9.81
CA TYR A 370 15.31 -45.55 -10.55
C TYR A 370 16.15 -44.78 -11.59
N LEU A 371 15.56 -44.53 -12.75
CA LEU A 371 16.04 -43.49 -13.68
C LEU A 371 15.50 -42.14 -13.19
N SER A 372 16.37 -41.14 -12.97
CA SER A 372 15.90 -39.82 -12.54
C SER A 372 15.01 -39.19 -13.60
N ALA A 373 13.86 -38.65 -13.21
CA ALA A 373 12.98 -37.93 -14.14
C ALA A 373 13.62 -36.65 -14.70
N THR A 374 14.67 -36.13 -14.05
CA THR A 374 15.39 -34.92 -14.49
C THR A 374 16.54 -35.22 -15.46
N ASP A 375 17.08 -36.43 -15.46
CA ASP A 375 18.17 -36.86 -16.33
C ASP A 375 18.16 -38.40 -16.38
N PRO A 376 17.76 -39.02 -17.51
CA PRO A 376 17.69 -40.48 -17.61
C PRO A 376 19.07 -41.16 -17.55
N THR A 377 20.17 -40.40 -17.58
CA THR A 377 21.53 -40.93 -17.35
C THR A 377 21.89 -41.03 -15.87
N VAL A 378 21.02 -40.58 -14.95
CA VAL A 378 21.24 -40.65 -13.49
C VAL A 378 20.51 -41.85 -12.89
N LEU A 379 21.27 -42.72 -12.19
CA LEU A 379 20.76 -43.91 -11.52
C LEU A 379 20.68 -43.73 -10.00
N ILE A 380 19.47 -43.78 -9.46
CA ILE A 380 19.20 -43.60 -8.03
C ILE A 380 18.84 -44.95 -7.41
N PRO A 381 19.58 -45.46 -6.42
CA PRO A 381 19.29 -46.78 -5.86
C PRO A 381 17.92 -46.79 -5.20
N VAL A 382 17.07 -47.77 -5.54
CA VAL A 382 15.71 -47.87 -4.99
C VAL A 382 15.72 -47.98 -3.46
N SER A 383 16.74 -48.66 -2.91
CA SER A 383 16.99 -48.82 -1.48
C SER A 383 17.50 -47.55 -0.78
N GLY A 384 17.83 -46.50 -1.53
CA GLY A 384 18.48 -45.28 -1.04
C GLY A 384 19.97 -45.45 -0.72
N LYS A 385 20.57 -46.62 -0.96
CA LYS A 385 21.99 -46.91 -0.66
C LYS A 385 22.61 -47.78 -1.75
N TYR A 386 23.85 -47.47 -2.16
CA TYR A 386 24.63 -48.33 -3.05
C TYR A 386 25.03 -49.63 -2.34
N ALA A 387 24.71 -50.77 -2.96
CA ALA A 387 25.17 -52.09 -2.51
C ALA A 387 26.63 -52.33 -2.91
N ASP A 388 27.04 -51.81 -4.07
CA ASP A 388 28.43 -51.86 -4.54
C ASP A 388 29.24 -50.68 -3.96
N PRO A 389 30.23 -50.94 -3.08
CA PRO A 389 31.08 -49.89 -2.52
C PRO A 389 31.99 -49.23 -3.57
N ALA A 390 32.24 -49.87 -4.72
CA ALA A 390 33.08 -49.32 -5.79
C ALA A 390 32.47 -48.06 -6.42
N ILE A 391 31.13 -47.91 -6.40
CA ILE A 391 30.45 -46.71 -6.90
C ILE A 391 30.95 -45.46 -6.19
N ARG A 392 31.20 -45.54 -4.88
CA ARG A 392 31.68 -44.40 -4.08
C ARG A 392 33.15 -44.04 -4.31
N GLN A 393 33.87 -44.87 -5.07
CA GLN A 393 35.29 -44.68 -5.41
C GLN A 393 35.47 -44.15 -6.84
N LEU A 394 34.38 -44.03 -7.61
CA LEU A 394 34.42 -43.48 -8.96
C LEU A 394 34.82 -41.99 -8.95
N PRO A 395 35.42 -41.49 -10.05
CA PRO A 395 35.67 -40.05 -10.21
C PRO A 395 34.39 -39.25 -10.04
N MET A 396 34.48 -38.11 -9.35
CA MET A 396 33.36 -37.19 -9.20
C MET A 396 33.30 -36.19 -10.35
N ASP A 397 32.11 -35.64 -10.59
CA ASP A 397 31.97 -34.46 -11.44
C ASP A 397 32.55 -33.21 -10.77
N ALA A 398 32.70 -32.12 -11.53
CA ALA A 398 33.33 -30.89 -11.05
C ALA A 398 32.61 -30.25 -9.84
N ARG A 399 31.34 -30.61 -9.60
CA ARG A 399 30.53 -30.09 -8.49
C ARG A 399 30.46 -31.05 -7.29
N ASN A 400 31.08 -32.24 -7.38
CA ASN A 400 31.01 -33.30 -6.37
C ASN A 400 29.58 -33.77 -6.05
N GLU A 401 28.70 -33.75 -7.04
CA GLU A 401 27.29 -34.13 -6.94
C GLU A 401 27.04 -35.55 -7.46
N TYR A 402 27.87 -36.01 -8.38
CA TYR A 402 27.73 -37.32 -9.01
C TYR A 402 29.06 -38.07 -9.06
N TYR A 403 29.01 -39.36 -8.80
CA TYR A 403 30.00 -40.33 -9.20
C TYR A 403 29.80 -40.70 -10.67
N LEU A 404 30.87 -40.66 -11.46
CA LEU A 404 30.83 -40.83 -12.91
C LEU A 404 31.20 -42.27 -13.31
N GLY A 405 30.21 -43.00 -13.83
CA GLY A 405 30.40 -44.35 -14.37
C GLY A 405 31.06 -44.33 -15.76
N ALA A 406 31.81 -45.39 -16.07
CA ALA A 406 32.52 -45.53 -17.35
C ALA A 406 31.58 -45.63 -18.58
N ASN A 407 30.30 -45.92 -18.36
CA ASN A 407 29.26 -46.04 -19.37
C ASN A 407 28.47 -44.73 -19.60
N GLY A 408 28.93 -43.60 -19.04
CA GLY A 408 28.23 -42.32 -19.12
C GLY A 408 27.07 -42.18 -18.14
N MET A 409 26.80 -43.20 -17.32
CA MET A 409 25.82 -43.11 -16.24
C MET A 409 26.40 -42.36 -15.04
N LYS A 410 25.52 -41.64 -14.35
CA LYS A 410 25.86 -40.86 -13.16
C LYS A 410 25.17 -41.46 -11.95
N TYR A 411 25.85 -41.48 -10.81
CA TYR A 411 25.28 -41.94 -9.54
C TYR A 411 25.33 -40.78 -8.54
N PRO A 412 24.20 -40.28 -8.03
CA PRO A 412 24.19 -39.12 -7.16
C PRO A 412 24.91 -39.43 -5.83
N VAL A 413 25.75 -38.51 -5.37
CA VAL A 413 26.43 -38.63 -4.08
C VAL A 413 25.39 -38.74 -2.95
N ASN A 414 24.30 -37.97 -3.04
CA ASN A 414 23.09 -38.22 -2.25
C ASN A 414 22.24 -39.30 -2.93
N SER A 415 22.38 -40.54 -2.46
CA SER A 415 21.72 -41.71 -3.04
C SER A 415 20.23 -41.86 -2.71
N THR A 416 19.64 -40.91 -1.97
CA THR A 416 18.23 -41.01 -1.55
C THR A 416 17.32 -40.56 -2.68
N PRO A 417 16.33 -41.38 -3.12
CA PRO A 417 15.32 -40.94 -4.07
C PRO A 417 14.47 -39.84 -3.47
N VAL A 418 14.26 -38.77 -4.24
CA VAL A 418 13.48 -37.60 -3.82
C VAL A 418 12.17 -37.56 -4.60
N MET A 419 11.12 -37.11 -3.91
CA MET A 419 9.82 -36.85 -4.55
C MET A 419 9.81 -35.43 -5.11
N GLY A 420 10.02 -35.33 -6.43
CA GLY A 420 9.88 -34.09 -7.19
C GLY A 420 8.44 -33.87 -7.66
N HIS A 421 8.15 -32.67 -8.16
CA HIS A 421 6.85 -32.36 -8.78
C HIS A 421 6.92 -32.55 -10.30
N GLU A 422 5.80 -32.95 -10.90
CA GLU A 422 5.62 -32.80 -12.33
C GLU A 422 5.52 -31.32 -12.72
N ALA A 423 5.98 -31.01 -13.94
CA ALA A 423 5.91 -29.65 -14.46
C ALA A 423 4.44 -29.15 -14.47
N GLY A 424 4.21 -27.92 -14.02
CA GLY A 424 2.88 -27.34 -13.86
C GLY A 424 2.14 -27.74 -12.57
N HIS A 425 2.70 -28.67 -11.78
CA HIS A 425 2.20 -29.04 -10.46
C HIS A 425 3.20 -28.67 -9.36
N GLU A 426 3.98 -27.61 -9.59
CA GLU A 426 4.91 -27.12 -8.59
C GLU A 426 4.15 -26.76 -7.32
N PHE A 427 4.75 -27.04 -6.16
CA PHE A 427 4.12 -26.78 -4.87
C PHE A 427 3.55 -25.36 -4.73
N TRP A 428 4.23 -24.36 -5.30
CA TRP A 428 3.76 -22.98 -5.27
C TRP A 428 2.47 -22.76 -6.10
N ARG A 429 2.31 -23.46 -7.24
CA ARG A 429 1.08 -23.42 -8.06
C ARG A 429 -0.06 -24.16 -7.39
N LEU A 430 0.19 -25.36 -6.86
CA LEU A 430 -0.81 -26.11 -6.11
C LEU A 430 -1.34 -25.29 -4.92
N ARG A 431 -0.46 -24.52 -4.28
CA ARG A 431 -0.82 -23.59 -3.21
C ARG A 431 -1.65 -22.40 -3.71
N GLU A 432 -1.27 -21.76 -4.82
CA GLU A 432 -2.03 -20.65 -5.40
C GLU A 432 -3.42 -21.08 -5.89
N GLU A 433 -3.54 -22.29 -6.44
CA GLU A 433 -4.81 -22.94 -6.77
C GLU A 433 -5.68 -23.13 -5.53
N ALA A 434 -5.10 -23.68 -4.45
CA ALA A 434 -5.81 -23.87 -3.20
C ALA A 434 -6.33 -22.56 -2.61
N LEU A 435 -5.54 -21.49 -2.67
CA LEU A 435 -5.94 -20.15 -2.23
C LEU A 435 -7.07 -19.59 -3.11
N ARG A 436 -6.98 -19.74 -4.43
CA ARG A 436 -8.00 -19.26 -5.37
C ARG A 436 -9.33 -20.03 -5.24
N GLN A 437 -9.26 -21.32 -4.93
CA GLN A 437 -10.43 -22.15 -4.67
C GLN A 437 -10.93 -22.06 -3.22
N ASN A 438 -10.22 -21.30 -2.36
CA ASN A 438 -10.54 -21.16 -0.94
C ASN A 438 -10.60 -22.51 -0.20
N MET A 439 -9.70 -23.44 -0.55
CA MET A 439 -9.61 -24.78 0.02
C MET A 439 -9.21 -24.74 1.50
N THR A 440 -9.82 -25.61 2.31
CA THR A 440 -9.35 -25.98 3.65
C THR A 440 -8.03 -26.76 3.58
N TRP A 441 -7.29 -26.91 4.68
CA TRP A 441 -6.07 -27.75 4.69
C TRP A 441 -6.37 -29.22 4.41
N ALA A 442 -7.54 -29.73 4.81
CA ALA A 442 -7.95 -31.09 4.49
C ALA A 442 -8.12 -31.26 2.98
N GLU A 443 -8.83 -30.33 2.34
CA GLU A 443 -9.00 -30.29 0.88
C GLU A 443 -7.67 -30.06 0.18
N PHE A 444 -6.80 -29.18 0.69
CA PHE A 444 -5.46 -28.98 0.12
C PHE A 444 -4.59 -30.21 0.28
N ARG A 445 -4.62 -30.88 1.44
CA ARG A 445 -3.89 -32.13 1.69
C ARG A 445 -4.39 -33.23 0.77
N ASP A 446 -5.69 -33.33 0.55
CA ASP A 446 -6.27 -34.34 -0.35
C ASP A 446 -5.99 -33.99 -1.81
N TYR A 447 -6.07 -32.71 -2.17
CA TYR A 447 -5.71 -32.18 -3.48
C TYR A 447 -4.25 -32.46 -3.82
N VAL A 448 -3.29 -32.15 -2.93
CA VAL A 448 -1.88 -32.46 -3.18
C VAL A 448 -1.54 -33.93 -3.05
N ASN A 449 -2.39 -34.77 -2.43
CA ASN A 449 -2.16 -36.22 -2.34
C ASN A 449 -2.66 -36.94 -3.60
N ASN A 450 -2.26 -36.42 -4.76
CA ASN A 450 -2.51 -37.00 -6.07
C ASN A 450 -1.18 -37.52 -6.65
N PRO A 451 -1.04 -38.83 -6.90
CA PRO A 451 0.18 -39.40 -7.48
C PRO A 451 0.62 -38.72 -8.78
N SER A 452 -0.31 -38.23 -9.60
CA SER A 452 0.01 -37.60 -10.89
C SER A 452 0.76 -36.28 -10.77
N PHE A 453 0.88 -35.70 -9.57
CA PHE A 453 1.61 -34.45 -9.33
C PHE A 453 3.09 -34.67 -9.05
N TYR A 454 3.54 -35.92 -8.91
CA TYR A 454 4.89 -36.24 -8.44
C TYR A 454 5.61 -37.24 -9.32
N ARG A 455 6.93 -37.20 -9.23
CA ARG A 455 7.85 -38.13 -9.89
C ARG A 455 9.12 -38.32 -9.07
N ILE A 456 9.86 -39.38 -9.39
CA ILE A 456 11.13 -39.68 -8.72
C ILE A 456 12.26 -38.88 -9.38
N GLU A 457 12.97 -38.11 -8.56
CA GLU A 457 14.11 -37.27 -8.97
C GLU A 457 15.33 -37.53 -8.08
N ASP A 458 16.50 -37.20 -8.61
CA ASP A 458 17.73 -37.11 -7.84
C ASP A 458 17.79 -35.79 -7.07
N ALA A 459 18.49 -35.78 -5.93
CA ALA A 459 18.55 -34.60 -5.08
C ALA A 459 19.13 -33.35 -5.78
N PRO A 460 20.24 -33.43 -6.56
CA PRO A 460 20.73 -32.27 -7.30
C PRO A 460 19.75 -31.77 -8.37
N GLY A 461 19.11 -32.66 -9.14
CA GLY A 461 18.09 -32.30 -10.12
C GLY A 461 16.88 -31.55 -9.52
N ASN A 462 16.31 -32.11 -8.44
CA ASN A 462 15.17 -31.53 -7.73
C ASN A 462 15.51 -30.18 -7.07
N SER A 463 16.69 -30.05 -6.45
CA SER A 463 17.10 -28.81 -5.76
C SER A 463 17.31 -27.61 -6.71
N ARG A 464 17.53 -27.88 -8.00
CA ARG A 464 17.77 -26.87 -9.03
C ARG A 464 16.50 -26.47 -9.77
N HIS A 465 15.37 -27.10 -9.48
CA HIS A 465 14.08 -26.80 -10.10
C HIS A 465 14.16 -26.83 -11.64
N ILE A 466 15.01 -27.70 -12.23
CA ILE A 466 15.38 -27.69 -13.66
C ILE A 466 14.15 -27.85 -14.59
N TYR A 467 13.08 -28.44 -14.07
CA TYR A 467 11.85 -28.75 -14.79
C TYR A 467 10.62 -28.01 -14.26
N GLU A 468 10.80 -27.11 -13.29
CA GLU A 468 9.72 -26.27 -12.80
C GLU A 468 9.50 -25.11 -13.77
N ALA A 469 8.25 -24.78 -14.08
CA ALA A 469 7.92 -23.61 -14.88
C ALA A 469 8.31 -22.31 -14.15
N PRO A 470 8.78 -21.27 -14.86
CA PRO A 470 9.10 -20.00 -14.24
C PRO A 470 7.89 -19.42 -13.51
N ARG A 471 8.17 -18.75 -12.40
CA ARG A 471 7.17 -18.10 -11.56
C ARG A 471 6.70 -16.78 -12.14
#